data_AF-A0A495RIP5-F1
#
_entry.id   AF-A0A495RIP5-F1
#
_cell.length_a   1.000
_cell.length_b   1.000
_cell.length_c   1.000
_cell.angle_alpha   90.00
_cell.angle_beta   90.00
_cell.angle_gamma   90.00
#
_symmetry.space_group_name_H-M   'P 1'
#
loop_
_entity.id
_entity.type
_entity.pdbx_description
1 polymer ?
#
loop_
_entity_poly.entity_id
_entity_poly.type
_entity_poly.pdbx_seq_one_letter_code
_entity_poly.pdbx_strand_id
1 'polypeptide(L)'
;MTNKLLPCPFCGGKAHIAVCDAEGNPHDDSYENDPWSGLSYTLMHSFIENELCPIAHFEDTTLGTTLYDSREELIKAWNERIKNG
;
A
#
# COMPACT_ATOMS: atom_id res chain seq x y z
N MET A 1 -0.66 16.12 -10.41
CA MET A 1 -0.84 15.28 -9.20
C MET A 1 0.38 14.39 -9.07
N THR A 2 0.89 14.17 -7.86
CA THR A 2 2.01 13.25 -7.65
C THR A 2 1.49 11.82 -7.71
N ASN A 3 1.80 11.08 -8.77
CA ASN A 3 1.48 9.64 -8.90
C ASN A 3 2.41 8.77 -8.05
N LYS A 4 2.85 9.28 -6.89
CA LYS A 4 3.79 8.63 -5.99
C LYS A 4 3.34 8.85 -4.55
N LEU A 5 3.55 7.83 -3.73
CA LEU A 5 3.36 7.90 -2.29
C LEU A 5 4.37 8.89 -1.69
N LEU A 6 3.90 9.78 -0.83
CA LEU A 6 4.76 10.56 0.05
C LEU A 6 5.44 9.62 1.07
N PRO A 7 6.60 10.01 1.62
CA PRO A 7 7.28 9.22 2.64
C PRO A 7 6.41 8.96 3.86
N CYS A 8 6.64 7.84 4.54
CA CYS A 8 5.95 7.48 5.78
C CYS A 8 6.08 8.61 6.83
N PRO A 9 4.98 9.10 7.43
CA PRO A 9 5.04 10.20 8.39
C PRO A 9 5.68 9.79 9.72
N PHE A 10 5.77 8.50 10.01
CA PHE A 10 6.34 7.99 11.26
C PHE A 10 7.86 7.82 11.22
N CYS A 11 8.41 7.34 10.10
CA CYS A 11 9.83 7.02 9.97
C CYS A 11 10.54 7.73 8.82
N GLY A 12 9.82 8.44 7.94
CA GLY A 12 10.36 9.03 6.71
C GLY A 12 10.72 8.01 5.62
N GLY A 13 10.46 6.72 5.86
CA GLY A 13 10.75 5.62 4.95
C GLY A 13 9.73 5.45 3.82
N LYS A 14 9.86 4.36 3.06
CA LYS A 14 9.05 4.09 1.87
C LYS A 14 7.85 3.20 2.19
N ALA A 15 6.69 3.58 1.67
CA ALA A 15 5.53 2.71 1.56
C ALA A 15 5.39 2.25 0.10
N HIS A 16 4.81 1.06 -0.08
CA HIS A 16 4.65 0.40 -1.38
C HIS A 16 3.17 0.16 -1.64
N ILE A 17 2.81 0.09 -2.91
CA ILE A 17 1.47 -0.32 -3.34
C ILE A 17 1.58 -1.79 -3.74
N ALA A 18 0.73 -2.62 -3.15
CA ALA A 18 0.61 -4.02 -3.52
C ALA A 18 -0.71 -4.27 -4.25
N VAL A 19 -0.67 -5.25 -5.15
CA VAL A 19 -1.85 -5.79 -5.82
C VAL A 19 -2.44 -6.87 -4.92
N CYS A 20 -3.76 -6.91 -4.80
CA CYS A 20 -4.47 -7.93 -4.04
C CYS A 20 -5.81 -8.27 -4.68
N ASP A 21 -6.39 -9.39 -4.29
CA ASP A 21 -7.75 -9.76 -4.66
C ASP A 21 -8.80 -8.92 -3.89
N ALA A 22 -10.09 -9.21 -4.11
CA ALA A 22 -11.19 -8.55 -3.41
C ALA A 22 -11.24 -8.85 -1.89
N GLU A 23 -10.54 -9.88 -1.43
CA GLU A 23 -10.43 -10.27 -0.01
C GLU A 23 -9.22 -9.63 0.67
N GLY A 24 -8.33 -9.00 -0.11
CA GLY A 24 -7.12 -8.35 0.37
C GLY A 24 -5.90 -9.28 0.45
N ASN A 25 -5.98 -10.47 -0.15
CA ASN A 25 -4.82 -11.36 -0.25
C ASN A 25 -3.82 -10.79 -1.26
N PRO A 26 -2.57 -10.54 -0.86
CA PRO A 26 -1.57 -9.98 -1.77
C PRO A 26 -1.18 -10.96 -2.86
N HIS A 27 -0.97 -10.41 -4.05
CA HIS A 27 -0.47 -11.10 -5.24
C HIS A 27 0.67 -10.30 -5.86
N ASP A 28 1.42 -10.93 -6.76
CA ASP A 28 2.43 -10.22 -7.54
C ASP A 28 1.81 -9.27 -8.58
N ASP A 29 2.63 -8.40 -9.15
CA ASP A 29 2.20 -7.41 -10.15
C ASP A 29 1.60 -8.04 -11.42
N SER A 30 1.84 -9.33 -11.69
CA SER A 30 1.28 -10.00 -12.87
C SER A 30 -0.23 -10.23 -12.75
N TYR A 31 -0.76 -10.26 -11.53
CA TYR A 31 -2.18 -10.44 -11.22
C TYR A 31 -3.09 -9.39 -11.86
N GLU A 32 -2.59 -8.17 -12.06
CA GLU A 32 -3.34 -7.10 -12.74
C GLU A 32 -3.74 -7.44 -14.18
N ASN A 33 -3.00 -8.32 -14.84
CA ASN A 33 -3.24 -8.63 -16.24
C ASN A 33 -4.37 -9.65 -16.42
N ASP A 34 -4.64 -10.48 -15.41
CA ASP A 34 -5.67 -11.52 -15.44
C ASP A 34 -6.19 -11.86 -14.03
N PRO A 35 -6.89 -10.92 -13.36
CA PRO A 35 -7.36 -11.12 -11.99
C PRO A 35 -8.56 -12.09 -11.96
N TRP A 36 -8.47 -13.15 -11.16
CA TRP A 36 -9.53 -14.17 -11.07
C TRP A 36 -10.47 -14.01 -9.86
N SER A 37 -10.16 -13.13 -8.89
CA SER A 37 -10.96 -12.91 -7.67
C SER A 37 -11.13 -11.42 -7.36
N GLY A 38 -11.38 -10.61 -8.40
CA GLY A 38 -11.39 -9.16 -8.30
C GLY A 38 -9.97 -8.58 -8.22
N LEU A 39 -9.84 -7.26 -8.37
CA LEU A 39 -8.57 -6.56 -8.38
C LEU A 39 -8.66 -5.34 -7.47
N SER A 40 -7.81 -5.32 -6.45
CA SER A 40 -7.73 -4.27 -5.45
C SER A 40 -6.28 -3.86 -5.22
N TYR A 41 -6.09 -2.68 -4.63
CA TYR A 41 -4.78 -2.17 -4.24
C TYR A 41 -4.74 -1.90 -2.74
N THR A 42 -3.60 -2.17 -2.13
CA THR A 42 -3.39 -1.91 -0.70
C THR A 42 -1.98 -1.38 -0.44
N LEU A 43 -1.74 -0.86 0.76
CA LEU A 43 -0.44 -0.38 1.19
C LEU A 43 0.37 -1.52 1.78
N MET A 44 1.68 -1.47 1.60
CA MET A 44 2.65 -2.28 2.33
C MET A 44 3.74 -1.39 2.89
N HIS A 45 4.24 -1.75 4.06
CA HIS A 45 5.37 -1.07 4.71
C HIS A 45 6.26 -2.11 5.36
N SER A 46 7.30 -2.53 4.63
CA SER A 46 8.18 -3.62 5.05
C SER A 46 9.07 -3.23 6.23
N PHE A 47 9.17 -4.11 7.22
CA PHE A 47 10.12 -4.02 8.33
C PHE A 47 11.58 -4.02 7.86
N ILE A 48 11.90 -4.76 6.79
CA ILE A 48 13.27 -4.86 6.27
C ILE A 48 13.76 -3.51 5.76
N GLU A 49 12.89 -2.75 5.09
CA GLU A 49 13.22 -1.44 4.53
C GLU A 49 13.02 -0.28 5.53
N ASN A 50 12.20 -0.49 6.56
CA ASN A 50 11.73 0.55 7.47
C ASN A 50 11.85 0.10 8.93
N GLU A 51 13.04 -0.38 9.30
CA GLU A 51 13.33 -0.91 10.64
C GLU A 51 12.86 0.07 11.73
N LEU A 52 12.26 -0.47 12.79
CA LEU A 52 11.73 0.29 13.94
C LEU A 52 10.53 1.22 13.65
N CYS A 53 9.99 1.26 12.43
CA CYS A 53 8.76 2.02 12.18
C CYS A 53 7.56 1.35 12.89
N PRO A 54 6.73 2.09 13.64
CA PRO A 54 5.62 1.53 14.41
C PRO A 54 4.50 0.91 13.56
N ILE A 55 4.50 1.17 12.25
CA ILE A 55 3.53 0.63 11.30
C ILE A 55 4.17 -0.32 10.27
N ALA A 56 5.45 -0.68 10.45
CA ALA A 56 6.08 -1.66 9.60
C ALA A 56 5.62 -3.07 9.97
N HIS A 57 5.42 -3.90 8.94
CA HIS A 57 5.03 -5.30 9.07
C HIS A 57 6.07 -6.19 8.38
N PHE A 58 6.02 -7.49 8.67
CA PHE A 58 6.81 -8.47 7.91
C PHE A 58 6.33 -8.52 6.45
N GLU A 59 7.15 -9.10 5.57
CA GLU A 59 6.83 -9.22 4.15
C GLU A 59 5.48 -9.92 3.93
N ASP A 60 4.86 -9.65 2.78
CA ASP A 60 3.53 -10.14 2.39
C ASP A 60 2.38 -9.78 3.36
N THR A 61 2.60 -8.83 4.26
CA THR A 61 1.56 -8.31 5.14
C THR A 61 1.12 -6.92 4.70
N THR A 62 -0.19 -6.77 4.52
CA THR A 62 -0.81 -5.50 4.14
C THR A 62 -0.83 -4.52 5.33
N LEU A 63 -0.72 -3.23 5.02
CA LEU A 63 -0.80 -2.14 6.00
C LEU A 63 -2.23 -1.60 6.05
N GLY A 64 -2.91 -1.85 7.16
CA GLY A 64 -4.29 -1.40 7.39
C GLY A 64 -5.33 -2.32 6.74
N THR A 65 -6.57 -1.87 6.70
CA THR A 65 -7.73 -2.70 6.28
C THR A 65 -8.44 -2.19 5.03
N THR A 66 -8.00 -1.06 4.48
CA THR A 66 -8.66 -0.43 3.33
C THR A 66 -8.09 -0.98 2.03
N LEU A 67 -8.98 -1.51 1.20
CA LEU A 67 -8.72 -1.86 -0.20
C LEU A 67 -9.19 -0.71 -1.09
N TYR A 68 -8.43 -0.41 -2.13
CA TYR A 68 -8.71 0.67 -3.07
C TYR A 68 -8.93 0.11 -4.46
N ASP A 69 -9.83 0.73 -5.23
CA ASP A 69 -10.16 0.28 -6.59
C ASP A 69 -9.08 0.70 -7.61
N SER A 70 -8.22 1.65 -7.24
CA SER A 70 -7.11 2.10 -8.08
C SER A 70 -5.89 2.57 -7.28
N ARG A 71 -4.72 2.51 -7.92
CA ARG A 71 -3.49 3.11 -7.37
C ARG A 71 -3.63 4.60 -7.10
N GLU A 72 -4.34 5.31 -7.96
CA GLU A 72 -4.51 6.77 -7.89
C GLU A 72 -5.31 7.18 -6.66
N GLU A 73 -6.40 6.46 -6.39
CA GLU A 73 -7.20 6.63 -5.18
C GLU A 73 -6.37 6.37 -3.93
N LEU A 74 -5.63 5.26 -3.91
CA LEU A 74 -4.75 4.90 -2.80
C LEU A 74 -3.69 5.99 -2.54
N ILE A 75 -3.00 6.43 -3.60
CA ILE A 75 -1.98 7.49 -3.51
C ILE A 75 -2.58 8.78 -2.99
N LYS A 76 -3.77 9.16 -3.49
CA LYS A 76 -4.48 10.35 -3.02
C LYS A 76 -4.80 10.22 -1.53
N ALA A 77 -5.42 9.12 -1.11
CA ALA A 77 -5.84 8.90 0.26
C ALA A 77 -4.64 8.86 1.23
N TRP A 78 -3.54 8.21 0.86
CA TRP A 78 -2.29 8.22 1.64
C TRP A 78 -1.72 9.63 1.77
N ASN A 79 -1.57 10.34 0.65
CA ASN A 79 -0.97 11.67 0.63
C ASN A 79 -1.82 12.71 1.35
N GLU A 80 -3.15 12.61 1.31
CA GLU A 80 -4.06 13.47 2.06
C GLU A 80 -3.95 13.23 3.57
N ARG A 81 -3.84 11.96 4.02
CA ARG A 81 -3.62 11.64 5.44
C ARG A 81 -2.32 12.23 5.96
N ILE A 82 -1.24 12.19 5.18
CA ILE A 82 0.05 12.79 5.57
C ILE A 82 -0.03 14.32 5.65
N LYS A 83 -0.76 14.96 4.74
CA LYS A 83 -0.85 16.43 4.72
C LYS A 83 -1.75 17.00 5.84
N ASN A 84 -2.67 16.20 6.34
CA ASN A 84 -3.66 16.60 7.34
C ASN A 84 -3.38 16.05 8.75
N GLY A 85 -2.32 15.24 8.92
CA GLY A 85 -1.84 14.73 10.21
C GLY A 85 -0.70 15.56 10.76
#